data_AF-A0A645IR95-F1
#
_entry.id   AF-A0A645IR95-F1
#
_cell.length_a   1.000
_cell.length_b   1.000
_cell.length_c   1.000
_cell.angle_alpha   90.00
_cell.angle_beta   90.00
_cell.angle_gamma   90.00
#
_symmetry.space_group_name_H-M   'P 1'
#
loop_
_entity.id
_entity.type
_entity.pdbx_description
1 polymer ?
#
loop_
_entity_poly.entity_id
_entity_poly.type
_entity_poly.pdbx_seq_one_letter_code
_entity_poly.pdbx_strand_id
1 'polypeptide(L)' 'MIIEIIDKDLINYTGGIVQGMSGAPIIQNNKIIGALTHVFKDNPKKGYGIFIDEMIELDKRY' A
#
# COMPACT_ATOMS: atom_id res chain seq x y z
N MET A 1 9.18 0.89 1.33
CA MET A 1 8.90 0.35 -0.02
C MET A 1 8.22 1.41 -0.90
N ILE A 2 8.57 1.54 -2.18
CA ILE A 2 7.81 2.35 -3.17
C ILE A 2 6.92 1.40 -3.97
N ILE A 3 5.66 1.77 -4.20
CA ILE A 3 4.68 0.96 -4.92
C ILE A 3 3.97 1.75 -6.02
N GLU A 4 3.45 1.00 -7.00
CA GLU A 4 2.55 1.49 -8.03
C GLU A 4 1.33 0.57 -8.09
N ILE A 5 0.13 1.15 -8.04
CA ILE A 5 -1.13 0.41 -8.16
C ILE A 5 -1.32 -0.01 -9.63
N ILE A 6 -1.58 -1.31 -9.83
CA ILE A 6 -1.84 -1.89 -11.16
C ILE A 6 -3.27 -2.42 -11.31
N ASP A 7 -4.04 -2.48 -10.21
CA ASP A 7 -5.42 -2.93 -10.22
C ASP A 7 -6.29 -1.94 -11.01
N LYS A 8 -6.82 -2.41 -12.14
CA LYS A 8 -7.59 -1.58 -13.05
C LYS A 8 -8.94 -1.19 -12.47
N ASP A 9 -9.59 -2.07 -11.72
CA ASP A 9 -10.91 -1.80 -11.16
C ASP A 9 -10.81 -0.74 -10.06
N LEU A 10 -9.79 -0.85 -9.21
CA LEU A 10 -9.47 0.19 -8.22
C LEU A 10 -9.17 1.52 -8.90
N ILE A 11 -8.27 1.54 -9.90
CA ILE A 11 -7.93 2.78 -10.64
C ILE A 11 -9.15 3.41 -11.30
N ASN A 12 -10.02 2.61 -11.92
CA ASN A 12 -11.21 3.12 -12.60
C ASN A 12 -12.24 3.68 -11.61
N TYR A 13 -12.35 3.09 -10.42
CA TYR A 13 -13.30 3.51 -9.39
C TYR A 13 -12.84 4.75 -8.61
N THR A 14 -11.56 4.80 -8.22
CA THR A 14 -11.05 5.83 -7.29
C THR A 14 -10.06 6.82 -7.92
N GLY A 15 -9.53 6.52 -9.11
CA GLY A 15 -8.40 7.27 -9.71
C GLY A 15 -7.03 6.89 -9.13
N GLY A 16 -6.95 5.95 -8.18
CA GLY A 16 -5.72 5.51 -7.52
C GLY A 16 -5.85 5.45 -6.00
N ILE A 17 -4.76 5.70 -5.30
CA ILE A 17 -4.71 5.77 -3.84
C ILE A 17 -5.44 7.03 -3.38
N VAL A 18 -6.40 6.86 -2.47
CA VAL A 18 -7.18 7.94 -1.86
C VAL A 18 -6.99 7.99 -0.35
N GLN A 19 -7.47 9.08 0.26
CA GLN A 19 -7.45 9.23 1.71
C GLN A 19 -8.26 8.10 2.38
N GLY A 20 -7.74 7.59 3.50
CA GLY A 20 -8.35 6.48 4.22
C GLY A 20 -7.83 5.10 3.83
N MET A 21 -7.03 4.97 2.76
CA MET A 21 -6.40 3.70 2.37
C MET A 21 -5.12 3.38 3.17
N SER A 22 -4.71 4.23 4.13
CA SER A 22 -3.58 3.90 5.00
C SER A 22 -3.87 2.62 5.79
N GLY A 23 -2.93 1.68 5.78
CA GLY A 23 -3.10 0.34 6.32
C GLY A 23 -3.70 -0.69 5.35
N ALA A 24 -4.13 -0.28 4.14
CA ALA A 24 -4.64 -1.23 3.16
C ALA A 24 -3.56 -2.27 2.77
N PRO A 25 -3.93 -3.57 2.70
CA PRO A 25 -2.96 -4.62 2.41
C PRO A 25 -2.47 -4.54 0.96
N ILE A 26 -1.16 -4.71 0.78
CA ILE A 26 -0.53 -4.82 -0.53
C ILE A 26 -0.43 -6.30 -0.86
N ILE A 27 -1.07 -6.71 -1.96
CA ILE A 27 -1.17 -8.10 -2.39
C ILE A 27 -0.27 -8.31 -3.61
N GLN A 28 0.59 -9.32 -3.57
CA GLN A 28 1.38 -9.81 -4.71
C GLN A 28 1.38 -11.34 -4.70
N ASN A 29 1.20 -11.96 -5.87
CA ASN A 29 1.14 -13.42 -6.00
C ASN A 29 0.17 -14.08 -5.00
N ASN A 30 -1.00 -13.47 -4.81
CA ASN A 30 -2.03 -13.90 -3.85
C ASN A 30 -1.56 -13.97 -2.39
N LYS A 31 -0.55 -13.18 -2.00
CA LYS A 31 -0.03 -13.06 -0.64
C LYS A 31 0.04 -11.59 -0.21
N ILE A 32 -0.16 -11.34 1.08
CA ILE A 32 0.06 -10.02 1.66
C ILE A 32 1.57 -9.84 1.86
N ILE A 33 2.12 -8.77 1.30
CA ILE A 33 3.55 -8.45 1.40
C ILE A 33 3.83 -7.21 2.25
N GLY A 34 2.80 -6.48 2.65
CA GLY A 34 2.93 -5.23 3.40
C GLY A 34 1.64 -4.44 3.40
N ALA A 35 1.73 -3.17 3.82
CA ALA A 35 0.60 -2.25 3.86
C ALA A 35 0.97 -0.91 3.23
N LEU A 36 -0.02 -0.28 2.60
CA LEU A 36 0.08 1.10 2.10
C LEU A 36 0.15 2.07 3.29
N THR A 37 0.98 3.10 3.18
CA THR A 37 1.11 4.14 4.21
C THR A 37 0.72 5.52 3.69
N HIS A 38 1.29 5.95 2.57
CA HIS A 38 1.13 7.31 2.04
C HIS A 38 1.13 7.32 0.52
N VAL A 39 0.41 8.27 -0.08
CA VAL A 39 0.35 8.50 -1.54
C VAL A 39 1.37 9.57 -1.96
N PHE A 40 1.81 9.52 -3.21
CA PHE A 40 2.63 10.60 -3.79
C PHE A 40 1.75 11.83 -4.09
N LYS A 41 2.29 13.03 -3.85
CA LYS A 41 1.53 14.28 -3.98
C LYS A 41 1.07 14.57 -5.42
N ASP A 42 1.87 14.14 -6.39
CA ASP A 42 1.72 14.43 -7.82
C ASP A 42 1.21 13.22 -8.63
N ASN A 43 1.16 12.02 -8.02
CA ASN A 43 0.71 10.81 -8.71
C ASN A 43 -0.09 9.89 -7.78
N PRO A 44 -1.43 9.86 -7.88
CA PRO A 44 -2.26 9.04 -7.01
C PRO A 44 -2.09 7.53 -7.25
N LYS A 45 -1.45 7.09 -8.34
CA LYS A 45 -1.16 5.66 -8.57
C LYS A 45 0.07 5.18 -7.82
N LYS A 46 0.90 6.08 -7.30
CA LYS A 46 2.16 5.76 -6.62
C LYS A 46 2.09 6.11 -5.15
N GLY A 47 2.75 5.29 -4.35
CA GLY A 47 2.75 5.46 -2.91
C GLY A 47 3.92 4.80 -2.22
N TYR A 48 3.93 4.96 -0.91
CA TYR A 48 4.86 4.34 0.02
C TYR A 48 4.12 3.24 0.77
N GLY A 49 4.79 2.09 0.92
CA GLY A 49 4.36 1.01 1.80
C GLY A 49 5.43 0.62 2.80
N ILE A 50 4.99 -0.10 3.82
CA ILE A 50 5.83 -0.81 4.79
C ILE A 50 5.77 -2.31 4.46
N PHE A 51 6.88 -3.03 4.60
CA PHE A 51 6.86 -4.48 4.40
C PHE A 51 6.26 -5.21 5.61
N ILE A 52 5.69 -6.40 5.38
CA ILE A 52 5.04 -7.16 6.44
C ILE A 52 6.03 -7.67 7.51
N ASP A 53 7.29 -7.92 7.15
CA ASP A 53 8.36 -8.28 8.10
C ASP A 53 8.72 -7.12 9.02
N GLU A 54 8.83 -5.90 8.49
CA GLU A 54 9.02 -4.67 9.28
C GLU A 54 7.87 -4.47 10.28
N MET A 55 6.62 -4.74 9.86
CA MET A 55 5.45 -4.69 10.75
C MET A 55 5.56 -5.71 11.90
N ILE A 56 5.94 -6.94 11.61
CA ILE A 56 6.13 -8.00 12.62
C ILE A 56 7.28 -7.67 13.58
N GLU A 57 8.36 -7.09 13.07
CA GLU A 57 9.49 -6.68 13.91
C GLU A 57 9.09 -5.56 14.87
N LEU A 58 8.31 -4.57 14.41
CA LEU A 58 7.80 -3.49 15.25
C LEU A 58 6.86 -4.00 16.35
N ASP A 59 6.03 -5.00 16.05
CA ASP A 59 5.13 -5.63 17.04
C ASP A 59 5.91 -6.30 18.17
N LYS A 60 6.96 -7.06 17.84
CA LYS A 60 7.83 -7.76 18.82
C LYS A 60 8.62 -6.84 19.75
N ARG A 61 8.66 -5.53 19.47
CA ARG A 61 9.35 -4.54 20.32
C ARG A 61 8.48 -4.06 21.50
N TYR A 62 7.22 -4.51 21.57
CA TYR A 62 6.28 -4.25 22.65
C TYR A 62 5.92 -5.54 23.39
#